data_AF-A0A9E4TUW5-F1
#
_entry.id   AF-A0A9E4TUW5-F1
#
_cell.length_a   1.000
_cell.length_b   1.000
_cell.length_c   1.000
_cell.angle_alpha   90.00
_cell.angle_beta   90.00
_cell.angle_gamma   90.00
#
_symmetry.space_group_name_H-M   'P 1'
#
loop_
_entity.id
_entity.type
_entity.pdbx_description
1 polymer ?
#
loop_
_entity_poly.entity_id
_entity_poly.type
_entity_poly.pdbx_seq_one_letter_code
_entity_poly.pdbx_strand_id
1 'polypeptide(L)'
;MQSKQTLQVAVLTLIGLGLLAVIFYTPIWWVSLTAPNYPEESFPDGVRIHFHMNGVFNGCEKQEKAEIVEDEALDCVHEMDTINHYVGMYPIAAGGPVERGFGQFLMAFLGVMLIGFIFTGPKQRMIVLTVGFTGIAAWMAMTLYGENGFNLQNKGYVSAMVTSLDQEASGETGEPEIVIGGVTGVLKDSLEASGVEVILPSELEAARKAGTKSAGAEKAHLIEQLKLTYDIDQVKTDSLSPWDGSSFQVMTWHYAKSLGRYFNNPQEIVPMVKNLELAIHLVFYAILGAMALVVFGSRRNGGMLYWLLILVPIALPVFFVIDYSAWLWWYGHTLNDMGAFSVKPFMPTVFGDGKVAQFTTHSYPYIGFGLMLLTSLILAVAALLRFKQLKQ
;
A
#
# COMPACT_ATOMS: atom_id res chain seq x y z
N MET A 1 -27.57 -8.28 -35.09
CA MET A 1 -26.51 -7.27 -34.80
C MET A 1 -26.32 -7.03 -33.31
N GLN A 2 -27.38 -6.76 -32.54
CA GLN A 2 -27.28 -6.46 -31.10
C GLN A 2 -26.57 -7.55 -30.26
N SER A 3 -26.79 -8.85 -30.52
CA SER A 3 -26.10 -9.94 -29.81
C SER A 3 -24.57 -9.93 -30.00
N LYS A 4 -24.08 -9.65 -31.22
CA LYS A 4 -22.64 -9.55 -31.50
C LYS A 4 -22.01 -8.35 -30.79
N GLN A 5 -22.70 -7.21 -30.75
CA GLN A 5 -22.22 -6.02 -30.02
C GLN A 5 -22.19 -6.24 -28.50
N THR A 6 -23.21 -6.89 -27.93
CA THR A 6 -23.20 -7.26 -26.51
C THR A 6 -22.02 -8.16 -26.18
N LEU A 7 -21.71 -9.14 -27.03
CA LEU A 7 -20.55 -10.02 -26.85
C LEU A 7 -19.23 -9.24 -26.89
N GLN A 8 -19.08 -8.31 -27.84
CA GLN A 8 -17.88 -7.46 -27.93
C GLN A 8 -17.69 -6.61 -26.67
N VAL A 9 -18.76 -5.97 -26.18
CA VAL A 9 -18.72 -5.19 -24.93
C VAL A 9 -18.31 -6.11 -23.77
N ALA A 10 -18.93 -7.29 -23.65
CA ALA A 10 -18.60 -8.23 -22.59
C ALA A 10 -17.13 -8.65 -22.61
N VAL A 11 -16.59 -9.01 -23.78
CA VAL A 11 -15.19 -9.42 -23.94
C VAL A 11 -14.23 -8.30 -23.55
N LEU A 12 -14.44 -7.07 -24.06
CA LEU A 12 -13.59 -5.93 -23.71
C LEU A 12 -13.65 -5.60 -22.22
N THR A 13 -14.84 -5.65 -21.62
CA THR A 13 -15.02 -5.41 -20.19
C THR A 13 -14.35 -6.50 -19.34
N LEU A 14 -14.39 -7.77 -19.76
CA LEU A 14 -13.71 -8.87 -19.07
C LEU A 14 -12.18 -8.78 -19.19
N ILE A 15 -11.65 -8.34 -20.35
CA ILE A 15 -10.23 -8.03 -20.49
C ILE A 15 -9.83 -6.90 -19.53
N GLY A 16 -10.61 -5.82 -19.47
CA GLY A 16 -10.38 -4.73 -18.53
C GLY A 16 -10.42 -5.19 -17.06
N LEU A 17 -11.36 -6.09 -16.71
CA LEU A 17 -11.44 -6.68 -15.38
C LEU A 17 -10.18 -7.51 -15.04
N GLY A 18 -9.70 -8.32 -15.97
CA GLY A 18 -8.46 -9.08 -15.81
C GLY A 18 -7.25 -8.17 -15.61
N LEU A 19 -7.14 -7.10 -16.40
CA LEU A 19 -6.08 -6.11 -16.24
C LEU A 19 -6.14 -5.39 -14.89
N LEU A 20 -7.33 -5.03 -14.39
CA LEU A 20 -7.50 -4.45 -13.06
C LEU A 20 -6.95 -5.37 -11.95
N ALA A 21 -7.18 -6.68 -12.05
CA ALA A 21 -6.64 -7.64 -11.09
C ALA A 21 -5.10 -7.68 -11.12
N VAL A 22 -4.49 -7.59 -12.31
CA VAL A 22 -3.03 -7.54 -12.47
C VAL A 22 -2.45 -6.23 -11.92
N ILE A 23 -3.10 -5.10 -12.20
CA ILE A 23 -2.68 -3.76 -11.74
C ILE A 23 -2.54 -3.70 -10.23
N PHE A 24 -3.41 -4.38 -9.48
CA PHE A 24 -3.38 -4.36 -8.01
C PHE A 24 -2.05 -4.85 -7.41
N TYR A 25 -1.34 -5.74 -8.11
CA TYR A 25 -0.07 -6.31 -7.66
C TYR A 25 1.14 -5.76 -8.42
N THR A 26 0.94 -4.88 -9.39
CA THR A 26 2.02 -4.39 -10.25
C THR A 26 2.50 -3.01 -9.78
N PRO A 27 3.81 -2.74 -9.77
CA PRO A 27 4.34 -1.41 -9.52
C PRO A 27 3.77 -0.39 -10.51
N ILE A 28 3.14 0.67 -9.99
CA ILE A 28 2.42 1.68 -10.76
C ILE A 28 3.34 2.84 -11.12
N TRP A 29 4.12 3.29 -10.14
CA TRP A 29 4.99 4.44 -10.23
C TRP A 29 6.26 4.16 -9.44
N TRP A 30 7.38 4.73 -9.85
CA TRP A 30 8.62 4.64 -9.06
C TRP A 30 9.17 6.04 -8.81
N VAL A 31 9.80 6.18 -7.65
CA VAL A 31 10.58 7.36 -7.28
C VAL A 31 11.97 6.89 -6.91
N SER A 32 12.97 7.65 -7.33
CA SER A 32 14.36 7.46 -6.93
C SER A 32 14.98 8.79 -6.49
N LEU A 33 15.83 8.73 -5.48
CA LEU A 33 16.72 9.82 -5.09
C LEU A 33 18.17 9.46 -5.38
N THR A 34 18.88 10.32 -6.11
CA THR A 34 20.33 10.22 -6.32
C THR A 34 21.02 11.40 -5.66
N ALA A 35 22.17 11.17 -5.04
CA ALA A 35 23.00 12.22 -4.45
C ALA A 35 24.47 11.75 -4.34
N PRO A 36 25.43 12.65 -4.16
CA PRO A 36 26.85 12.29 -4.01
C PRO A 36 27.13 11.28 -2.87
N ASN A 37 26.28 11.29 -1.83
CA ASN A 37 26.37 10.38 -0.68
C ASN A 37 25.81 8.98 -0.95
N TYR A 38 25.09 8.78 -2.04
CA TYR A 38 24.54 7.50 -2.47
C TYR A 38 25.22 7.11 -3.79
N PRO A 39 26.43 6.51 -3.75
CA PRO A 39 27.20 6.23 -4.94
C PRO A 39 26.49 5.20 -5.83
N GLU A 40 26.62 5.35 -7.15
CA GLU A 40 26.06 4.41 -8.15
C GLU A 40 26.57 2.97 -7.96
N GLU A 41 27.67 2.80 -7.22
CA GLU A 41 28.19 1.49 -6.86
C GLU A 41 27.26 0.73 -5.91
N SER A 42 26.68 1.37 -4.91
CA SER A 42 25.74 0.73 -3.98
C SER A 42 24.29 0.97 -4.39
N PHE A 43 24.03 2.10 -5.06
CA PHE A 43 22.71 2.56 -5.47
C PHE A 43 22.71 2.91 -6.96
N PRO A 44 22.85 1.92 -7.88
CA PRO A 44 22.92 2.17 -9.32
C PRO A 44 21.68 2.90 -9.86
N ASP A 45 20.53 2.62 -9.26
CA ASP A 45 19.25 3.24 -9.58
C ASP A 45 18.89 4.37 -8.60
N GLY A 46 19.80 4.78 -7.72
CA GLY A 46 19.53 5.62 -6.55
C GLY A 46 18.72 4.91 -5.47
N VAL A 47 18.29 5.66 -4.45
CA VAL A 47 17.39 5.17 -3.40
C VAL A 47 15.98 5.05 -4.00
N ARG A 48 15.67 3.87 -4.55
CA ARG A 48 14.48 3.64 -5.35
C ARG A 48 13.37 2.94 -4.56
N ILE A 49 12.16 3.47 -4.67
CA ILE A 49 10.93 2.89 -4.11
C ILE A 49 9.87 2.75 -5.19
N HIS A 50 9.03 1.72 -5.07
CA HIS A 50 7.94 1.44 -6.00
C HIS A 50 6.58 1.60 -5.31
N PHE A 51 5.70 2.39 -5.91
CA PHE A 51 4.32 2.59 -5.46
C PHE A 51 3.41 1.55 -6.11
N HIS A 52 2.65 0.83 -5.30
CA HIS A 52 1.62 -0.13 -5.71
C HIS A 52 0.26 0.29 -5.14
N MET A 53 -0.82 -0.33 -5.63
CA MET A 53 -2.17 -0.11 -5.07
C MET A 53 -2.29 -0.53 -3.60
N ASN A 54 -1.40 -1.40 -3.14
CA ASN A 54 -1.48 -2.05 -1.84
C ASN A 54 -0.28 -1.75 -0.92
N GLY A 55 0.64 -0.87 -1.31
CA GLY A 55 1.85 -0.63 -0.53
C GLY A 55 2.89 0.20 -1.26
N VAL A 56 3.96 0.52 -0.54
CA VAL A 56 5.21 1.02 -1.11
C VAL A 56 6.26 -0.04 -0.81
N PHE A 57 7.02 -0.44 -1.82
CA PHE A 57 7.95 -1.56 -1.74
C PHE A 57 9.36 -1.13 -2.15
N ASN A 58 10.33 -1.90 -1.65
CA ASN A 58 11.73 -1.71 -1.98
C ASN A 58 11.96 -1.84 -3.49
N GLY A 59 12.60 -0.84 -4.09
CA GLY A 59 12.97 -0.83 -5.50
C GLY A 59 14.46 -1.06 -5.74
N CYS A 60 15.25 -1.29 -4.68
CA CYS A 60 16.67 -1.60 -4.78
C CYS A 60 16.91 -3.09 -4.95
N GLU A 61 17.91 -3.42 -5.75
CA GLU A 61 18.28 -4.79 -6.10
C GLU A 61 19.57 -5.18 -5.39
N LYS A 62 19.67 -6.47 -5.03
CA LYS A 62 20.88 -7.04 -4.43
C LYS A 62 22.06 -6.89 -5.38
N GLN A 63 23.18 -6.35 -4.89
CA GLN A 63 24.38 -6.17 -5.68
C GLN A 63 25.34 -7.35 -5.49
N GLU A 64 25.73 -8.02 -6.57
CA GLU A 64 26.78 -9.05 -6.53
C GLU A 64 28.13 -8.41 -6.92
N LYS A 65 28.94 -8.04 -5.93
CA LYS A 65 30.26 -7.42 -6.17
C LYS A 65 31.38 -8.21 -5.49
N ALA A 66 32.57 -8.17 -6.10
CA ALA A 66 33.75 -8.91 -5.64
C ALA A 66 34.34 -8.39 -4.32
N GLU A 67 34.06 -7.13 -3.97
CA GLU A 67 34.60 -6.45 -2.78
C GLU A 67 33.55 -6.21 -1.68
N ILE A 68 32.26 -6.33 -1.99
CA ILE A 68 31.14 -6.08 -1.07
C ILE A 68 30.17 -7.27 -1.20
N VAL A 69 30.10 -8.09 -0.14
CA VAL A 69 29.14 -9.19 -0.04
C VAL A 69 27.92 -8.66 0.70
N GLU A 70 26.83 -8.44 -0.01
CA GLU A 70 25.52 -8.16 0.58
C GLU A 70 24.73 -9.48 0.65
N ASP A 71 24.23 -9.85 1.84
CA ASP A 71 23.44 -11.07 2.01
C ASP A 71 21.98 -10.87 1.56
N GLU A 72 21.43 -9.66 1.75
CA GLU A 72 20.11 -9.22 1.31
C GLU A 72 20.19 -7.88 0.57
N ALA A 73 19.14 -7.52 -0.18
CA ALA A 73 19.12 -6.23 -0.90
C ALA A 73 18.95 -5.06 0.08
N LEU A 74 19.64 -3.94 -0.17
CA LEU A 74 19.49 -2.69 0.57
C LEU A 74 18.01 -2.26 0.66
N ASP A 75 17.53 -1.91 1.85
CA ASP A 75 16.17 -1.42 2.07
C ASP A 75 16.06 0.07 1.70
N CYS A 76 15.73 0.36 0.45
CA CYS A 76 15.58 1.74 0.00
C CYS A 76 14.33 2.43 0.51
N VAL A 77 13.37 1.72 1.12
CA VAL A 77 12.28 2.37 1.86
C VAL A 77 12.83 2.93 3.17
N HIS A 78 13.69 2.17 3.86
CA HIS A 78 14.40 2.66 5.05
C HIS A 78 15.24 3.91 4.75
N GLU A 79 16.09 3.84 3.72
CA GLU A 79 16.96 4.97 3.37
C GLU A 79 16.15 6.21 2.98
N MET A 80 15.03 6.02 2.25
CA MET A 80 14.11 7.12 1.94
C MET A 80 13.50 7.73 3.20
N ASP A 81 13.07 6.90 4.17
CA ASP A 81 12.51 7.37 5.44
C ASP A 81 13.55 8.09 6.31
N THR A 82 14.80 7.62 6.29
CA THR A 82 15.93 8.29 6.93
C THR A 82 16.15 9.67 6.32
N ILE A 83 16.18 9.78 4.98
CA ILE A 83 16.28 11.09 4.29
C ILE A 83 15.09 11.98 4.64
N ASN A 84 13.87 11.45 4.61
CA ASN A 84 12.65 12.18 4.93
C ASN A 84 12.71 12.76 6.35
N HIS A 85 13.11 11.94 7.32
CA HIS A 85 13.27 12.36 8.71
C HIS A 85 14.20 13.58 8.84
N TYR A 86 15.35 13.56 8.18
CA TYR A 86 16.33 14.65 8.24
C TYR A 86 15.76 16.00 7.77
N VAL A 87 14.84 16.00 6.81
CA VAL A 87 14.20 17.22 6.30
C VAL A 87 12.83 17.51 6.92
N GLY A 88 12.43 16.75 7.95
CA GLY A 88 11.14 16.92 8.63
C GLY A 88 9.96 16.26 7.92
N MET A 89 10.17 15.50 6.85
CA MET A 89 9.10 14.72 6.22
C MET A 89 8.78 13.47 7.04
N TYR A 90 7.49 13.16 7.20
CA TYR A 90 7.05 11.92 7.84
C TYR A 90 7.46 10.67 7.04
N PRO A 91 7.48 9.49 7.67
CA PRO A 91 7.74 8.23 6.96
C PRO A 91 6.77 7.98 5.81
N ILE A 92 7.21 7.22 4.81
CA ILE A 92 6.42 6.76 3.66
C ILE A 92 5.17 6.00 4.12
N ALA A 93 5.25 5.31 5.26
CA ALA A 93 4.11 4.63 5.87
C ALA A 93 2.98 5.58 6.33
N ALA A 94 3.25 6.87 6.55
CA ALA A 94 2.23 7.86 6.92
C ALA A 94 1.36 8.31 5.73
N GLY A 95 1.81 8.10 4.49
CA GLY A 95 1.12 8.54 3.28
C GLY A 95 0.07 7.53 2.82
N GLY A 96 -1.10 7.99 2.39
CA GLY A 96 -2.16 7.15 1.85
C GLY A 96 -2.61 5.99 2.75
N PRO A 97 -2.77 6.16 4.08
CA PRO A 97 -3.10 5.04 4.97
C PRO A 97 -4.49 4.46 4.67
N VAL A 98 -5.45 5.31 4.30
CA VAL A 98 -6.82 4.88 3.98
C VAL A 98 -6.86 4.24 2.60
N GLU A 99 -6.22 4.84 1.60
CA GLU A 99 -6.20 4.38 0.22
C GLU A 99 -5.55 2.99 0.12
N ARG A 100 -4.42 2.78 0.82
CA ARG A 100 -3.75 1.46 0.87
C ARG A 100 -4.56 0.45 1.68
N GLY A 101 -5.11 0.84 2.83
CA GLY A 101 -5.92 -0.04 3.68
C GLY A 101 -7.26 -0.47 3.06
N PHE A 102 -7.85 0.39 2.23
CA PHE A 102 -9.10 0.11 1.50
C PHE A 102 -8.88 -0.37 0.06
N GLY A 103 -7.63 -0.37 -0.44
CA GLY A 103 -7.32 -0.57 -1.85
C GLY A 103 -7.95 -1.83 -2.45
N GLN A 104 -7.93 -2.95 -1.72
CA GLN A 104 -8.55 -4.20 -2.19
C GLN A 104 -10.08 -4.10 -2.38
N PHE A 105 -10.76 -3.36 -1.51
CA PHE A 105 -12.21 -3.16 -1.59
C PHE A 105 -12.56 -2.20 -2.72
N LEU A 106 -11.76 -1.15 -2.91
CA LEU A 106 -11.92 -0.20 -4.02
C LEU A 106 -11.73 -0.90 -5.37
N MET A 107 -10.73 -1.77 -5.51
CA MET A 107 -10.52 -2.54 -6.73
C MET A 107 -11.65 -3.56 -6.97
N ALA A 108 -12.11 -4.25 -5.92
CA ALA A 108 -13.27 -5.14 -6.02
C ALA A 108 -14.55 -4.38 -6.41
N PHE A 109 -14.74 -3.17 -5.87
CA PHE A 109 -15.86 -2.30 -6.19
C PHE A 109 -15.86 -1.93 -7.67
N LEU A 110 -14.73 -1.50 -8.23
CA LEU A 110 -14.58 -1.27 -9.68
C LEU A 110 -14.87 -2.54 -10.49
N GLY A 111 -14.41 -3.70 -10.01
CA GLY A 111 -14.68 -4.99 -10.65
C GLY A 111 -16.18 -5.31 -10.73
N VAL A 112 -16.92 -5.17 -9.62
CA VAL A 112 -18.38 -5.39 -9.58
C VAL A 112 -19.11 -4.41 -10.50
N MET A 113 -18.67 -3.15 -10.58
CA MET A 113 -19.22 -2.17 -11.52
C MET A 113 -19.08 -2.62 -12.98
N LEU A 114 -17.89 -3.11 -13.35
CA LEU A 114 -17.62 -3.64 -14.69
C LEU A 114 -18.47 -4.88 -14.98
N ILE A 115 -18.59 -5.81 -14.03
CA ILE A 115 -19.45 -6.98 -14.20
C ILE A 115 -20.90 -6.53 -14.41
N GLY A 116 -21.39 -5.56 -13.63
CA GLY A 116 -22.71 -4.96 -13.83
C GLY A 116 -22.90 -4.33 -15.21
N PHE A 117 -21.88 -3.68 -15.76
CA PHE A 117 -21.92 -3.04 -17.08
C PHE A 117 -22.11 -4.03 -18.24
N ILE A 118 -21.68 -5.29 -18.07
CA ILE A 118 -21.85 -6.36 -19.07
C ILE A 118 -23.35 -6.63 -19.32
N PHE A 119 -24.18 -6.55 -18.29
CA PHE A 119 -25.60 -6.88 -18.36
C PHE A 119 -26.46 -5.73 -18.92
N THR A 120 -27.15 -5.99 -20.04
CA THR A 120 -28.09 -5.04 -20.66
C THR A 120 -29.46 -5.02 -19.98
N GLY A 121 -29.87 -6.15 -19.40
CA GLY A 121 -31.13 -6.28 -18.67
C GLY A 121 -31.04 -5.63 -17.29
N PRO A 122 -31.87 -4.62 -16.98
CA PRO A 122 -31.82 -3.94 -15.68
C PRO A 122 -31.98 -4.89 -14.50
N LYS A 123 -32.89 -5.87 -14.58
CA LYS A 123 -33.11 -6.84 -13.49
C LYS A 123 -31.85 -7.66 -13.18
N GLN A 124 -31.19 -8.21 -14.20
CA GLN A 124 -29.98 -9.01 -14.04
C GLN A 124 -28.83 -8.16 -13.48
N ARG A 125 -28.61 -6.97 -14.06
CA ARG A 125 -27.60 -6.03 -13.59
C ARG A 125 -27.80 -5.65 -12.13
N MET A 126 -29.03 -5.33 -11.74
CA MET A 126 -29.38 -4.99 -10.37
C MET A 126 -29.06 -6.13 -9.40
N ILE A 127 -29.44 -7.37 -9.74
CA ILE A 127 -29.14 -8.55 -8.92
C ILE A 127 -27.62 -8.70 -8.74
N VAL A 128 -26.87 -8.63 -9.84
CA VAL A 128 -25.41 -8.78 -9.83
C VAL A 128 -24.75 -7.70 -8.99
N LEU A 129 -25.12 -6.43 -9.17
CA LEU A 129 -24.56 -5.31 -8.41
C LEU A 129 -24.92 -5.40 -6.93
N THR A 130 -26.17 -5.72 -6.59
CA THR A 130 -26.60 -5.88 -5.21
C THR A 130 -25.85 -7.03 -4.52
N VAL A 131 -25.79 -8.21 -5.15
CA VAL A 131 -25.06 -9.35 -4.58
C VAL A 131 -23.57 -9.04 -4.43
N GLY A 132 -22.94 -8.47 -5.46
CA GLY A 132 -21.52 -8.12 -5.44
C GLY A 132 -21.18 -7.08 -4.37
N PHE A 133 -21.94 -5.98 -4.31
CA PHE A 133 -21.70 -4.94 -3.31
C PHE A 133 -22.07 -5.36 -1.90
N THR A 134 -23.10 -6.18 -1.70
CA THR A 134 -23.37 -6.77 -0.38
C THR A 134 -22.21 -7.67 0.06
N GLY A 135 -21.63 -8.45 -0.85
CA GLY A 135 -20.43 -9.24 -0.57
C GLY A 135 -19.24 -8.38 -0.17
N ILE A 136 -18.96 -7.29 -0.91
CA ILE A 136 -17.87 -6.35 -0.58
C ILE A 136 -18.16 -5.64 0.74
N ALA A 137 -19.39 -5.18 0.99
CA ALA A 137 -19.77 -4.51 2.23
C ALA A 137 -19.59 -5.43 3.45
N ALA A 138 -20.01 -6.70 3.35
CA ALA A 138 -19.80 -7.69 4.40
C ALA A 138 -18.31 -7.96 4.63
N TRP A 139 -17.54 -8.18 3.55
CA TRP A 139 -16.10 -8.40 3.63
C TRP A 139 -15.38 -7.20 4.27
N MET A 140 -15.70 -5.98 3.84
CA MET A 140 -15.15 -4.74 4.38
C MET A 140 -15.50 -4.55 5.86
N ALA A 141 -16.76 -4.80 6.25
CA ALA A 141 -17.20 -4.70 7.64
C ALA A 141 -16.49 -5.72 8.55
N MET A 142 -16.38 -6.98 8.10
CA MET A 142 -15.64 -8.01 8.83
C MET A 142 -14.15 -7.68 8.93
N THR A 143 -13.56 -7.08 7.89
CA THR A 143 -12.14 -6.74 7.89
C THR A 143 -11.84 -5.59 8.85
N LEU A 144 -12.64 -4.51 8.82
CA LEU A 144 -12.38 -3.31 9.61
C LEU A 144 -12.78 -3.44 11.08
N TYR A 145 -13.91 -4.10 11.37
CA TYR A 145 -14.52 -4.09 12.71
C TYR A 145 -14.71 -5.49 13.30
N GLY A 146 -14.45 -6.55 12.53
CA GLY A 146 -14.51 -7.92 13.04
C GLY A 146 -13.26 -8.27 13.86
N GLU A 147 -13.44 -9.14 14.84
CA GLU A 147 -12.33 -9.75 15.57
C GLU A 147 -11.44 -10.52 14.60
N ASN A 148 -10.12 -10.31 14.70
CA ASN A 148 -9.11 -10.82 13.78
C ASN A 148 -9.35 -10.44 12.31
N GLY A 149 -10.13 -9.40 12.06
CA GLY A 149 -10.52 -8.93 10.73
C GLY A 149 -9.34 -8.59 9.83
N PHE A 150 -8.20 -8.19 10.40
CA PHE A 150 -6.97 -7.90 9.65
C PHE A 150 -6.45 -9.11 8.85
N ASN A 151 -6.80 -10.34 9.22
CA ASN A 151 -6.52 -11.54 8.42
C ASN A 151 -7.16 -11.53 7.03
N LEU A 152 -8.20 -10.72 6.83
CA LEU A 152 -8.89 -10.55 5.56
C LEU A 152 -8.24 -9.48 4.66
N GLN A 153 -7.15 -8.85 5.12
CA GLN A 153 -6.33 -7.98 4.28
C GLN A 153 -5.44 -8.77 3.32
N ASN A 154 -5.06 -8.11 2.22
CA ASN A 154 -4.14 -8.66 1.23
C ASN A 154 -2.71 -8.74 1.77
N LYS A 155 -1.96 -9.76 1.34
CA LYS A 155 -0.59 -10.00 1.81
C LYS A 155 0.35 -8.82 1.58
N GLY A 156 0.25 -8.13 0.44
CA GLY A 156 1.16 -7.03 0.13
C GLY A 156 0.98 -5.84 1.09
N TYR A 157 -0.25 -5.52 1.47
CA TYR A 157 -0.51 -4.49 2.48
C TYR A 157 0.01 -4.88 3.87
N VAL A 158 -0.24 -6.13 4.29
CA VAL A 158 0.30 -6.67 5.55
C VAL A 158 1.82 -6.61 5.56
N SER A 159 2.47 -7.06 4.48
CA SER A 159 3.92 -7.01 4.32
C SER A 159 4.45 -5.58 4.38
N ALA A 160 3.82 -4.64 3.68
CA ALA A 160 4.24 -3.24 3.70
C ALA A 160 4.15 -2.62 5.10
N MET A 161 3.12 -2.98 5.89
CA MET A 161 3.00 -2.53 7.28
C MET A 161 4.06 -3.13 8.19
N VAL A 162 4.43 -4.41 7.99
CA VAL A 162 5.49 -5.05 8.75
C VAL A 162 6.83 -4.43 8.41
N THR A 163 7.18 -4.35 7.13
CA THR A 163 8.47 -3.80 6.66
C THR A 163 8.70 -2.38 7.16
N SER A 164 7.65 -1.55 7.28
CA SER A 164 7.82 -0.19 7.80
C SER A 164 8.07 -0.11 9.32
N LEU A 165 7.84 -1.19 10.07
CA LEU A 165 8.03 -1.28 11.52
C LEU A 165 9.19 -2.20 11.93
N ASP A 166 9.46 -3.26 11.17
CA ASP A 166 10.46 -4.32 11.48
C ASP A 166 11.88 -3.76 11.64
N GLN A 167 12.09 -2.55 11.13
CA GLN A 167 13.29 -1.75 11.31
C GLN A 167 13.52 -1.27 12.77
N GLU A 168 12.65 -1.60 13.75
CA GLU A 168 12.91 -1.50 15.20
C GLU A 168 13.51 -2.77 15.81
N ALA A 169 13.39 -3.95 15.19
CA ALA A 169 13.98 -5.19 15.71
C ALA A 169 15.52 -5.16 15.70
N SER A 170 16.11 -4.25 14.92
CA SER A 170 17.55 -3.92 14.91
C SER A 170 17.94 -2.78 15.86
N GLY A 171 16.98 -2.19 16.59
CA GLY A 171 17.14 -0.90 17.27
C GLY A 171 17.18 -0.94 18.79
N GLU A 172 18.11 -1.69 19.40
CA GLU A 172 18.66 -1.35 20.74
C GLU A 172 20.18 -1.60 20.88
N THR A 173 20.89 -1.91 19.79
CA THR A 173 22.35 -1.89 19.75
C THR A 173 22.79 -1.23 18.45
N GLY A 174 23.25 0.02 18.55
CA GLY A 174 23.86 0.67 17.41
C GLY A 174 25.17 0.00 17.04
N GLU A 175 25.15 -0.83 16.00
CA GLU A 175 26.22 -0.95 15.01
C GLU A 175 25.55 -1.26 13.65
N PRO A 176 26.03 -0.68 12.54
CA PRO A 176 25.56 -1.04 11.21
C PRO A 176 25.80 -2.53 10.99
N GLU A 177 24.87 -3.18 10.29
CA GLU A 177 24.98 -4.56 9.83
C GLU A 177 26.09 -4.65 8.77
N ILE A 178 27.34 -4.54 9.23
CA ILE A 178 28.52 -5.02 8.53
C ILE A 178 28.63 -6.47 8.98
N VAL A 179 28.29 -7.39 8.08
CA VAL A 179 28.62 -8.81 8.23
C VAL A 179 30.14 -8.95 8.22
N ILE A 180 30.76 -8.78 9.37
CA ILE A 180 32.06 -9.36 9.72
C ILE A 180 31.87 -10.00 11.09
N GLY A 181 31.99 -11.33 11.16
CA GLY A 181 31.80 -12.13 12.36
C GLY A 181 32.71 -11.74 13.52
N GLY A 182 32.35 -10.70 14.29
CA GLY A 182 33.23 -10.08 15.28
C GLY A 182 32.69 -9.92 16.70
N VAL A 183 31.37 -9.90 16.93
CA VAL A 183 30.82 -9.65 18.28
C VAL A 183 29.65 -10.56 18.63
N THR A 184 28.69 -10.76 17.73
CA THR A 184 27.51 -11.62 17.95
C THR A 184 27.87 -13.10 18.11
N GLY A 185 28.83 -13.60 17.33
CA GLY A 185 29.37 -14.95 17.50
C GLY A 185 30.10 -15.13 18.84
N VAL A 186 30.88 -14.12 19.26
CA VAL A 186 31.60 -14.13 20.54
C VAL A 186 30.62 -14.09 21.73
N LEU A 187 29.52 -13.33 21.61
CA LEU A 187 28.47 -13.28 22.63
C LEU A 187 27.70 -14.60 22.72
N LYS A 188 27.38 -15.21 21.58
CA LYS A 188 26.76 -16.55 21.50
C LYS A 188 27.65 -17.59 22.18
N ASP A 189 28.92 -17.66 21.80
CA ASP A 189 29.89 -18.59 22.38
C ASP A 189 30.03 -18.37 23.90
N SER A 190 29.99 -17.13 24.37
CA SER A 190 30.04 -16.80 25.81
C SER A 190 28.78 -17.20 26.58
N LEU A 191 27.59 -17.10 25.96
CA LEU A 191 26.31 -17.47 26.56
C LEU A 191 26.11 -18.99 26.56
N GLU A 192 26.50 -19.67 25.47
CA GLU A 192 26.49 -21.13 25.36
C GLU A 192 27.51 -21.77 26.31
N ALA A 193 28.69 -21.17 26.48
CA ALA A 193 29.66 -21.58 27.51
C ALA A 193 29.12 -21.42 28.94
N SER A 194 28.13 -20.57 29.14
CA SER A 194 27.42 -20.40 30.43
C SER A 194 26.23 -21.34 30.58
N GLY A 195 26.02 -22.27 29.63
CA GLY A 195 24.94 -23.26 29.65
C GLY A 195 23.59 -22.74 29.14
N VAL A 196 23.56 -21.56 28.51
CA VAL A 196 22.36 -20.98 27.90
C VAL A 196 22.41 -21.24 26.40
N GLU A 197 21.48 -22.04 25.89
CA GLU A 197 21.36 -22.29 24.44
C GLU A 197 20.84 -21.01 23.76
N VAL A 198 21.63 -20.44 22.85
CA VAL A 198 21.28 -19.19 22.16
C VAL A 198 21.03 -19.48 20.68
N ILE A 199 19.75 -19.55 20.34
CA ILE A 199 19.31 -19.61 18.95
C ILE A 199 19.31 -18.17 18.42
N LEU A 200 20.08 -17.91 17.36
CA LEU A 200 20.08 -16.59 16.74
C LEU A 200 18.75 -16.36 16.00
N PRO A 201 18.18 -15.15 16.04
CA PRO A 201 16.99 -14.82 15.26
C PRO A 201 17.15 -15.16 13.77
N SER A 202 18.35 -14.97 13.22
CA SER A 202 18.71 -15.32 11.83
C SER A 202 18.67 -16.84 11.56
N GLU A 203 19.05 -17.69 12.52
CA GLU A 203 18.95 -19.15 12.41
C GLU A 203 17.49 -19.62 12.47
N LEU A 204 16.68 -18.96 13.31
CA LEU A 204 15.24 -19.19 13.41
C LEU A 204 14.50 -18.75 12.14
N GLU A 205 14.89 -17.62 11.55
CA GLU A 205 14.37 -17.10 10.29
C GLU A 205 14.79 -17.96 9.09
N ALA A 206 16.04 -18.42 9.04
CA ALA A 206 16.51 -19.33 7.99
C ALA A 206 15.77 -20.69 8.04
N ALA A 207 15.55 -21.24 9.23
CA ALA A 207 14.78 -22.46 9.43
C ALA A 207 13.28 -22.27 9.08
N ARG A 208 12.71 -21.11 9.37
CA ARG A 208 11.31 -20.75 9.04
C ARG A 208 11.12 -20.48 7.55
N LYS A 209 12.06 -19.79 6.88
CA LYS A 209 12.10 -19.61 5.41
C LYS A 209 12.19 -20.98 4.71
N ALA A 210 12.92 -21.95 5.27
CA ALA A 210 13.01 -23.31 4.74
C ALA A 210 11.72 -24.14 4.93
N GLY A 211 10.84 -23.81 5.88
CA GLY A 211 9.62 -24.56 6.21
C GLY A 211 8.30 -24.05 5.60
N THR A 212 8.27 -22.81 5.08
CA THR A 212 6.99 -22.14 4.78
C THR A 212 6.62 -22.22 3.29
N LYS A 213 5.89 -23.27 2.88
CA LYS A 213 5.51 -23.51 1.46
C LYS A 213 4.17 -22.90 1.02
N SER A 214 3.43 -22.17 1.87
CA SER A 214 2.14 -21.57 1.46
C SER A 214 2.04 -20.07 1.78
N ALA A 215 1.52 -19.30 0.83
CA ALA A 215 1.33 -17.85 0.98
C ALA A 215 0.40 -17.47 2.16
N GLY A 216 -0.50 -18.38 2.57
CA GLY A 216 -1.34 -18.18 3.75
C GLY A 216 -0.55 -18.25 5.07
N ALA A 217 0.40 -19.18 5.17
CA ALA A 217 1.25 -19.32 6.36
C ALA A 217 2.20 -18.11 6.52
N GLU A 218 2.75 -17.60 5.41
CA GLU A 218 3.61 -16.42 5.42
C GLU A 218 2.85 -15.16 5.86
N LYS A 219 1.62 -14.94 5.36
CA LYS A 219 0.79 -13.81 5.80
C LYS A 219 0.41 -13.90 7.28
N ALA A 220 0.07 -15.10 7.76
CA ALA A 220 -0.25 -15.29 9.17
C ALA A 220 0.94 -14.95 10.06
N HIS A 221 2.15 -15.32 9.64
CA HIS A 221 3.38 -14.97 10.36
C HIS A 221 3.62 -13.46 10.41
N LEU A 222 3.43 -12.75 9.30
CA LEU A 222 3.53 -11.29 9.27
C LEU A 222 2.53 -10.61 10.22
N ILE A 223 1.29 -11.14 10.32
CA ILE A 223 0.29 -10.63 11.26
C ILE A 223 0.69 -10.91 12.71
N GLU A 224 1.28 -12.08 12.98
CA GLU A 224 1.82 -12.43 14.28
C GLU A 224 2.95 -11.48 14.70
N GLN A 225 3.85 -11.11 13.78
CA GLN A 225 4.89 -10.10 14.05
C GLN A 225 4.27 -8.74 14.45
N LEU A 226 3.27 -8.26 13.70
CA LEU A 226 2.57 -7.02 14.05
C LEU A 226 1.91 -7.09 15.43
N LYS A 227 1.29 -8.23 15.75
CA LYS A 227 0.68 -8.46 17.06
C LYS A 227 1.73 -8.45 18.17
N LEU A 228 2.87 -9.11 17.99
CA LEU A 228 3.96 -9.10 18.98
C LEU A 228 4.44 -7.67 19.26
N THR A 229 4.64 -6.88 18.21
CA THR A 229 5.02 -5.46 18.34
C THR A 229 3.93 -4.65 19.05
N TYR A 230 2.65 -4.93 18.78
CA TYR A 230 1.53 -4.30 19.46
C TYR A 230 1.49 -4.65 20.96
N ASP A 231 1.65 -5.93 21.30
CA ASP A 231 1.62 -6.42 22.67
C ASP A 231 2.76 -5.80 23.49
N ILE A 232 3.95 -5.60 22.89
CA ILE A 232 5.06 -4.87 23.51
C ILE A 232 4.67 -3.41 23.82
N ASP A 233 4.04 -2.72 22.86
CA ASP A 233 3.61 -1.33 23.06
C ASP A 233 2.50 -1.20 24.10
N GLN A 234 1.57 -2.17 24.14
CA GLN A 234 0.49 -2.21 25.13
C GLN A 234 1.03 -2.35 26.55
N VAL A 235 2.08 -3.15 26.76
CA VAL A 235 2.72 -3.25 28.09
C VAL A 235 3.37 -1.92 28.50
N LYS A 236 3.82 -1.11 27.53
CA LYS A 236 4.44 0.20 27.78
C LYS A 236 3.43 1.31 28.04
N THR A 237 2.15 1.15 27.68
CA THR A 237 1.14 2.20 27.85
C THR A 237 -0.26 1.66 28.19
N ASP A 238 -0.87 2.22 29.24
CA ASP A 238 -2.24 1.88 29.64
C ASP A 238 -3.31 2.42 28.67
N SER A 239 -2.91 3.17 27.64
CA SER A 239 -3.82 3.81 26.70
C SER A 239 -4.28 2.92 25.54
N LEU A 240 -3.60 1.79 25.30
CA LEU A 240 -3.93 0.86 24.23
C LEU A 240 -4.97 -0.17 24.70
N SER A 241 -5.97 -0.43 23.86
CA SER A 241 -6.96 -1.48 24.12
C SER A 241 -6.34 -2.87 23.96
N PRO A 242 -6.96 -3.94 24.49
CA PRO A 242 -6.60 -5.31 24.15
C PRO A 242 -6.57 -5.53 22.63
N TRP A 243 -5.64 -6.35 22.13
CA TRP A 243 -5.59 -6.72 20.73
C TRP A 243 -6.88 -7.43 20.32
N ASP A 244 -7.64 -6.83 19.41
CA ASP A 244 -8.79 -7.45 18.75
C ASP A 244 -8.47 -7.91 17.32
N GLY A 245 -7.35 -7.44 16.75
CA GLY A 245 -6.88 -7.82 15.42
C GLY A 245 -7.77 -7.33 14.28
N SER A 246 -8.65 -6.36 14.54
CA SER A 246 -9.44 -5.68 13.53
C SER A 246 -8.53 -4.76 12.69
N SER A 247 -8.84 -4.61 11.40
CA SER A 247 -8.04 -3.71 10.56
C SER A 247 -8.13 -2.25 11.01
N PHE A 248 -9.22 -1.83 11.68
CA PHE A 248 -9.29 -0.50 12.29
C PHE A 248 -8.21 -0.33 13.36
N GLN A 249 -8.13 -1.24 14.34
CA GLN A 249 -7.13 -1.19 15.41
C GLN A 249 -5.70 -1.20 14.85
N VAL A 250 -5.41 -2.13 13.94
CA VAL A 250 -4.05 -2.28 13.39
C VAL A 250 -3.65 -1.03 12.59
N MET A 251 -4.56 -0.46 11.79
CA MET A 251 -4.27 0.74 10.99
C MET A 251 -4.01 1.97 11.87
N THR A 252 -4.81 2.19 12.90
CA THR A 252 -4.68 3.40 13.73
C THR A 252 -3.46 3.33 14.64
N TRP A 253 -3.20 2.16 15.24
CA TRP A 253 -1.97 1.92 16.00
C TRP A 253 -0.72 2.04 15.12
N HIS A 254 -0.70 1.37 13.97
CA HIS A 254 0.46 1.39 13.07
C HIS A 254 0.76 2.80 12.58
N TYR A 255 -0.27 3.58 12.26
CA TYR A 255 -0.11 4.98 11.88
C TYR A 255 0.47 5.83 13.01
N ALA A 256 -0.05 5.68 14.24
CA ALA A 256 0.50 6.36 15.42
C ALA A 256 1.97 6.01 15.64
N LYS A 257 2.30 4.71 15.58
CA LYS A 257 3.66 4.20 15.74
C LYS A 257 4.59 4.73 14.63
N SER A 258 4.15 4.68 13.38
CA SER A 258 4.92 5.16 12.23
C SER A 258 5.21 6.66 12.31
N LEU A 259 4.22 7.49 12.70
CA LEU A 259 4.44 8.92 12.89
C LEU A 259 5.41 9.21 14.05
N GLY A 260 5.30 8.46 15.14
CA GLY A 260 6.12 8.62 16.35
C GLY A 260 7.55 8.11 16.22
N ARG A 261 7.83 7.31 15.18
CA ARG A 261 9.10 6.59 15.00
C ARG A 261 10.32 7.51 15.00
N TYR A 262 10.26 8.58 14.22
CA TYR A 262 11.35 9.56 14.16
C TYR A 262 11.01 10.88 14.85
N PHE A 263 9.71 11.11 15.07
CA PHE A 263 9.18 12.36 15.59
C PHE A 263 8.34 12.08 16.82
N ASN A 264 8.96 12.00 18.00
CA ASN A 264 8.23 11.82 19.26
C ASN A 264 7.52 13.12 19.69
N ASN A 265 6.45 13.50 18.98
CA ASN A 265 5.62 14.66 19.25
C ASN A 265 4.13 14.28 19.38
N PRO A 266 3.68 13.86 20.57
CA PRO A 266 2.29 13.48 20.80
C PRO A 266 1.27 14.58 20.51
N GLN A 267 1.66 15.86 20.60
CA GLN A 267 0.74 16.99 20.37
C GLN A 267 0.27 17.08 18.92
N GLU A 268 1.10 16.66 17.97
CA GLU A 268 0.76 16.58 16.55
C GLU A 268 0.18 15.22 16.17
N ILE A 269 0.75 14.15 16.73
CA ILE A 269 0.40 12.77 16.36
C ILE A 269 -1.02 12.42 16.81
N VAL A 270 -1.40 12.74 18.05
CA VAL A 270 -2.72 12.36 18.58
C VAL A 270 -3.88 12.94 17.73
N PRO A 271 -3.86 14.24 17.35
CA PRO A 271 -4.84 14.77 16.39
C PRO A 271 -4.80 14.09 15.02
N MET A 272 -3.62 13.77 14.48
CA MET A 272 -3.50 13.07 13.20
C MET A 272 -4.14 11.67 13.24
N VAL A 273 -3.93 10.93 14.31
CA VAL A 273 -4.53 9.59 14.51
C VAL A 273 -6.05 9.69 14.61
N LYS A 274 -6.59 10.67 15.36
CA LYS A 274 -8.04 10.92 15.42
C LYS A 274 -8.64 11.28 14.06
N ASN A 275 -7.90 12.05 13.24
CA ASN A 275 -8.32 12.35 11.88
C ASN A 275 -8.33 11.08 11.01
N LEU A 276 -7.36 10.18 11.19
CA LEU A 276 -7.36 8.88 10.51
C LEU A 276 -8.54 7.99 10.96
N GLU A 277 -8.81 7.88 12.26
CA GLU A 277 -9.96 7.15 12.79
C GLU A 277 -11.27 7.64 12.15
N LEU A 278 -11.47 8.95 12.15
CA LEU A 278 -12.62 9.58 11.50
C LEU A 278 -12.64 9.29 9.99
N ALA A 279 -11.49 9.42 9.30
CA ALA A 279 -11.39 9.18 7.88
C ALA A 279 -11.75 7.73 7.51
N ILE A 280 -11.29 6.74 8.29
CA ILE A 280 -11.64 5.32 8.08
C ILE A 280 -13.16 5.13 8.15
N HIS A 281 -13.83 5.68 9.17
CA HIS A 281 -15.29 5.60 9.29
C HIS A 281 -16.00 6.33 8.14
N LEU A 282 -15.58 7.53 7.81
CA LEU A 282 -16.18 8.32 6.73
C LEU A 282 -16.04 7.62 5.38
N VAL A 283 -14.86 7.09 5.06
CA VAL A 283 -14.64 6.35 3.80
C VAL A 283 -15.45 5.06 3.77
N PHE A 284 -15.52 4.32 4.89
CA PHE A 284 -16.37 3.14 4.99
C PHE A 284 -17.84 3.46 4.62
N TYR A 285 -18.44 4.47 5.27
CA TYR A 285 -19.83 4.85 4.99
C TYR A 285 -19.99 5.51 3.61
N ALA A 286 -19.01 6.25 3.12
CA ALA A 286 -19.02 6.83 1.78
C ALA A 286 -19.04 5.74 0.70
N ILE A 287 -18.25 4.66 0.87
CA ILE A 287 -18.26 3.50 -0.04
C ILE A 287 -19.63 2.82 -0.02
N LEU A 288 -20.23 2.60 1.16
CA LEU A 288 -21.59 2.05 1.25
C LEU A 288 -22.63 2.93 0.56
N GLY A 289 -22.53 4.25 0.74
CA GLY A 289 -23.36 5.24 0.04
C GLY A 289 -23.17 5.18 -1.49
N ALA A 290 -21.93 5.10 -1.96
CA ALA A 290 -21.60 4.96 -3.38
C ALA A 290 -22.14 3.65 -3.97
N MET A 291 -22.04 2.53 -3.26
CA MET A 291 -22.65 1.25 -3.65
C MET A 291 -24.17 1.39 -3.84
N ALA A 292 -24.86 2.00 -2.86
CA ALA A 292 -26.30 2.23 -2.93
C ALA A 292 -26.67 3.16 -4.10
N LEU A 293 -25.88 4.22 -4.34
CA LEU A 293 -26.07 5.14 -5.46
C LEU A 293 -25.90 4.45 -6.81
N VAL A 294 -24.86 3.63 -6.98
CA VAL A 294 -24.61 2.89 -8.23
C VAL A 294 -25.71 1.86 -8.47
N VAL A 295 -26.16 1.14 -7.44
CA VAL A 295 -27.30 0.22 -7.53
C VAL A 295 -28.57 0.99 -7.92
N PHE A 296 -28.88 2.09 -7.24
CA PHE A 296 -30.02 2.95 -7.58
C PHE A 296 -29.97 3.44 -9.03
N GLY A 297 -28.81 3.97 -9.44
CA GLY A 297 -28.56 4.53 -10.76
C GLY A 297 -28.62 3.52 -11.89
N SER A 298 -28.34 2.25 -11.58
CA SER A 298 -28.34 1.15 -12.54
C SER A 298 -29.72 0.61 -12.89
N ARG A 299 -30.81 1.16 -12.34
CA ARG A 299 -32.19 0.72 -12.62
C ARG A 299 -32.69 1.06 -14.02
N ARG A 300 -32.13 2.09 -14.67
CA ARG A 300 -32.51 2.53 -16.01
C ARG A 300 -31.33 2.42 -16.97
N ASN A 301 -31.57 1.91 -18.18
CA ASN A 301 -30.56 1.91 -19.23
C ASN A 301 -30.36 3.33 -19.76
N GLY A 302 -29.10 3.73 -19.97
CA GLY A 302 -28.77 5.01 -20.62
C GLY A 302 -28.92 6.26 -19.75
N GLY A 303 -29.31 6.15 -18.47
CA GLY A 303 -29.28 7.27 -17.53
C GLY A 303 -27.85 7.71 -17.18
N MET A 304 -27.67 8.94 -16.69
CA MET A 304 -26.34 9.47 -16.31
C MET A 304 -25.63 8.55 -15.30
N LEU A 305 -26.36 8.06 -14.29
CA LEU A 305 -25.80 7.20 -13.25
C LEU A 305 -25.44 5.78 -13.74
N TYR A 306 -26.04 5.30 -14.83
CA TYR A 306 -25.64 4.01 -15.44
C TYR A 306 -24.21 4.08 -15.98
N TRP A 307 -23.81 5.23 -16.51
CA TRP A 307 -22.46 5.41 -17.08
C TRP A 307 -21.36 5.41 -16.02
N LEU A 308 -21.69 5.64 -14.76
CA LEU A 308 -20.72 5.52 -13.67
C LEU A 308 -20.07 4.13 -13.65
N LEU A 309 -20.82 3.08 -14.00
CA LEU A 309 -20.35 1.68 -14.04
C LEU A 309 -19.09 1.47 -14.87
N ILE A 310 -18.86 2.31 -15.88
CA ILE A 310 -17.68 2.22 -16.74
C ILE A 310 -16.80 3.47 -16.70
N LEU A 311 -17.38 4.67 -16.52
CA LEU A 311 -16.61 5.91 -16.48
C LEU A 311 -15.69 6.00 -15.25
N VAL A 312 -16.12 5.47 -14.10
CA VAL A 312 -15.28 5.47 -12.90
C VAL A 312 -14.05 4.56 -13.08
N PRO A 313 -14.18 3.28 -13.52
CA PRO A 313 -13.01 2.47 -13.90
C PRO A 313 -12.14 3.08 -15.00
N ILE A 314 -12.72 3.74 -16.02
CA ILE A 314 -11.96 4.46 -17.07
C ILE A 314 -11.10 5.57 -16.46
N ALA A 315 -11.59 6.25 -15.43
CA ALA A 315 -10.90 7.37 -14.78
C ALA A 315 -9.83 6.95 -13.75
N LEU A 316 -9.62 5.65 -13.51
CA LEU A 316 -8.62 5.12 -12.58
C LEU A 316 -7.21 5.77 -12.71
N PRO A 317 -6.59 5.90 -13.90
CA PRO A 317 -5.28 6.54 -14.02
C PRO A 317 -5.29 8.02 -13.58
N VAL A 318 -6.41 8.73 -13.78
CA VAL A 318 -6.56 10.12 -13.35
C VAL A 318 -6.69 10.21 -11.83
N PHE A 319 -7.51 9.34 -11.23
CA PHE A 319 -7.63 9.26 -9.78
C PHE A 319 -6.30 8.93 -9.11
N PHE A 320 -5.52 7.99 -9.67
CA PHE A 320 -4.20 7.66 -9.17
C PHE A 320 -3.27 8.89 -9.17
N VAL A 321 -3.17 9.65 -10.27
CA VAL A 321 -2.28 10.82 -10.34
C VAL A 321 -2.73 11.91 -9.36
N ILE A 322 -4.05 12.12 -9.21
CA ILE A 322 -4.58 13.09 -8.24
C ILE A 322 -4.18 12.70 -6.81
N ASP A 323 -4.44 11.45 -6.43
CA ASP A 323 -4.15 10.93 -5.10
C ASP A 323 -2.65 10.95 -4.79
N TYR A 324 -1.84 10.41 -5.70
CA TYR A 324 -0.37 10.45 -5.62
C TYR A 324 0.16 11.87 -5.46
N SER A 325 -0.32 12.82 -6.27
CA SER A 325 0.10 14.22 -6.18
C SER A 325 -0.35 14.87 -4.87
N ALA A 326 -1.56 14.55 -4.39
CA ALA A 326 -2.06 15.09 -3.12
C ALA A 326 -1.20 14.63 -1.93
N TRP A 327 -0.77 13.38 -1.93
CA TRP A 327 0.14 12.86 -0.89
C TRP A 327 1.54 13.45 -0.97
N LEU A 328 2.11 13.60 -2.18
CA LEU A 328 3.37 14.31 -2.33
C LEU A 328 3.28 15.76 -1.83
N TRP A 329 2.18 16.45 -2.15
CA TRP A 329 1.94 17.79 -1.64
C TRP A 329 1.87 17.80 -0.11
N TRP A 330 1.11 16.88 0.48
CA TRP A 330 1.00 16.74 1.93
C TRP A 330 2.37 16.53 2.57
N TYR A 331 3.20 15.66 2.01
CA TYR A 331 4.57 15.41 2.49
C TYR A 331 5.43 16.66 2.49
N GLY A 332 5.45 17.42 1.40
CA GLY A 332 6.28 18.61 1.31
C GLY A 332 5.72 19.86 1.99
N HIS A 333 4.47 19.83 2.47
CA HIS A 333 3.80 20.95 3.16
C HIS A 333 3.42 20.65 4.61
N THR A 334 3.54 19.40 5.06
CA THR A 334 3.32 18.96 6.45
C THR A 334 4.64 18.52 7.06
N LEU A 335 5.59 19.44 7.09
CA LEU A 335 6.93 19.20 7.61
C LEU A 335 6.94 19.35 9.13
N ASN A 336 7.68 18.47 9.80
CA ASN A 336 7.88 18.47 11.23
C ASN A 336 9.09 19.33 11.61
N ASP A 337 8.93 20.18 12.63
CA ASP A 337 9.99 21.08 13.11
C ASP A 337 11.16 20.35 13.81
N MET A 338 11.00 19.06 14.15
CA MET A 338 12.08 18.24 14.72
C MET A 338 13.03 17.65 13.67
N GLY A 339 12.81 17.90 12.37
CA GLY A 339 13.79 17.54 11.35
C GLY A 339 15.13 18.24 11.57
N ALA A 340 16.24 17.55 11.31
CA ALA A 340 17.58 18.13 11.51
C ALA A 340 17.84 19.36 10.61
N PHE A 341 17.20 19.40 9.44
CA PHE A 341 17.28 20.50 8.49
C PHE A 341 15.90 21.09 8.24
N SER A 342 15.71 22.36 8.59
CA SER A 342 14.51 23.09 8.23
C SER A 342 14.53 23.44 6.74
N VAL A 343 13.65 22.82 5.96
CA VAL A 343 13.43 23.17 4.55
C VAL A 343 12.14 23.96 4.40
N LYS A 344 12.08 24.85 3.40
CA LYS A 344 10.83 25.54 3.07
C LYS A 344 9.84 24.53 2.49
N PRO A 345 8.53 24.71 2.71
CA PRO A 345 7.53 23.90 2.04
C PRO A 345 7.76 23.84 0.54
N PHE A 346 7.68 22.63 -0.02
CA PHE A 346 7.97 22.37 -1.42
C PHE A 346 7.05 21.27 -1.95
N MET A 347 7.03 21.10 -3.26
CA MET A 347 6.32 20.00 -3.91
C MET A 347 7.34 18.96 -4.36
N PRO A 348 7.36 17.75 -3.78
CA PRO A 348 8.14 16.65 -4.33
C PRO A 348 7.76 16.40 -5.80
N THR A 349 8.73 15.98 -6.61
CA THR A 349 8.53 15.82 -8.05
C THR A 349 7.49 14.75 -8.36
N VAL A 350 6.36 15.18 -8.94
CA VAL A 350 5.28 14.28 -9.38
C VAL A 350 5.68 13.50 -10.62
N PHE A 351 6.32 14.17 -11.59
CA PHE A 351 6.73 13.55 -12.85
C PHE A 351 7.99 14.23 -13.40
N GLY A 352 8.93 13.42 -13.89
CA GLY A 352 10.19 13.87 -14.45
C GLY A 352 11.30 13.97 -13.40
N ASP A 353 12.30 14.78 -13.74
CA ASP A 353 13.45 15.04 -12.87
C ASP A 353 13.24 16.34 -12.10
N GLY A 354 13.56 16.32 -10.81
CA GLY A 354 13.61 17.50 -9.97
C GLY A 354 14.83 17.50 -9.06
N LYS A 355 14.91 18.53 -8.23
CA LYS A 355 16.03 18.69 -7.31
C LYS A 355 15.56 19.26 -5.98
N VAL A 356 15.95 18.61 -4.89
CA VAL A 356 15.70 19.05 -3.52
C VAL A 356 17.04 19.03 -2.78
N ALA A 357 17.58 20.20 -2.49
CA ALA A 357 18.94 20.36 -1.97
C ALA A 357 20.00 19.65 -2.85
N GLN A 358 20.73 18.68 -2.31
CA GLN A 358 21.74 17.89 -3.03
C GLN A 358 21.18 16.62 -3.68
N PHE A 359 19.89 16.32 -3.45
CA PHE A 359 19.23 15.17 -4.04
C PHE A 359 18.61 15.54 -5.38
N THR A 360 18.89 14.74 -6.40
CA THR A 360 18.12 14.71 -7.64
C THR A 360 17.02 13.68 -7.47
N THR A 361 15.78 14.09 -7.73
CA THR A 361 14.61 13.22 -7.64
C THR A 361 14.17 12.82 -9.03
N HIS A 362 14.01 11.53 -9.26
CA HIS A 362 13.48 10.95 -10.49
C HIS A 362 12.12 10.33 -10.19
N SER A 363 11.07 10.73 -10.92
CA SER A 363 9.71 10.24 -10.69
C SER A 363 9.00 9.92 -12.00
N TYR A 364 8.70 8.65 -12.24
CA TYR A 364 8.15 8.22 -13.52
C TYR A 364 7.11 7.10 -13.39
N PRO A 365 6.17 7.03 -14.35
CA PRO A 365 5.27 5.90 -14.46
C PRO A 365 6.01 4.60 -14.69
N TYR A 366 5.42 3.51 -14.20
CA TYR A 366 5.89 2.16 -14.42
C TYR A 366 4.84 1.30 -15.12
N ILE A 367 5.10 -0.01 -15.21
CA ILE A 367 4.28 -0.96 -15.95
C ILE A 367 2.82 -0.91 -15.49
N GLY A 368 2.56 -0.81 -14.18
CA GLY A 368 1.21 -0.74 -13.62
C GLY A 368 0.42 0.48 -14.12
N PHE A 369 1.04 1.66 -14.22
CA PHE A 369 0.38 2.84 -14.79
C PHE A 369 0.11 2.67 -16.30
N GLY A 370 1.04 2.06 -17.04
CA GLY A 370 0.82 1.68 -18.44
C GLY A 370 -0.39 0.75 -18.61
N LEU A 371 -0.54 -0.24 -17.72
CA LEU A 371 -1.71 -1.13 -17.69
C LEU A 371 -3.00 -0.37 -17.32
N MET A 372 -2.95 0.63 -16.43
CA MET A 372 -4.11 1.49 -16.14
C MET A 372 -4.56 2.26 -17.39
N LEU A 373 -3.63 2.84 -18.16
CA LEU A 373 -3.95 3.52 -19.42
C LEU A 373 -4.53 2.57 -20.46
N LEU A 374 -3.96 1.37 -20.61
CA LEU A 374 -4.49 0.34 -21.50
C LEU A 374 -5.91 -0.08 -21.11
N THR A 375 -6.15 -0.29 -19.81
CA THR A 375 -7.47 -0.62 -19.27
C THR A 375 -8.47 0.49 -19.59
N SER A 376 -8.11 1.76 -19.35
CA SER A 376 -8.92 2.92 -19.66
C SER A 376 -9.32 2.98 -21.14
N LEU A 377 -8.37 2.75 -22.05
CA LEU A 377 -8.62 2.72 -23.49
C LEU A 377 -9.58 1.59 -23.90
N ILE A 378 -9.35 0.36 -23.41
CA ILE A 378 -10.19 -0.80 -23.71
C ILE A 378 -11.62 -0.57 -23.22
N LEU A 379 -11.78 -0.06 -22.00
CA LEU A 379 -13.09 0.25 -21.41
C LEU A 379 -13.77 1.42 -22.13
N ALA A 380 -13.02 2.42 -22.60
CA ALA A 380 -13.57 3.50 -23.41
C ALA A 380 -14.17 2.97 -24.73
N VAL A 381 -13.50 2.02 -25.40
CA VAL A 381 -14.06 1.35 -26.59
C VAL A 381 -15.33 0.59 -26.22
N ALA A 382 -15.34 -0.17 -25.11
CA ALA A 382 -16.53 -0.87 -24.63
C ALA A 382 -17.69 0.09 -24.33
N ALA A 383 -17.41 1.24 -23.73
CA ALA A 383 -18.39 2.29 -23.45
C ALA A 383 -19.00 2.87 -24.74
N LEU A 384 -18.16 3.18 -25.74
CA LEU A 384 -18.62 3.68 -27.04
C LEU A 384 -19.49 2.66 -27.80
N LEU A 385 -19.12 1.39 -27.75
CA LEU A 385 -19.93 0.31 -28.36
C LEU A 385 -21.29 0.19 -27.67
N ARG A 386 -21.33 0.22 -26.33
CA ARG A 386 -22.58 0.22 -25.57
C ARG A 386 -23.43 1.45 -25.88
N PHE A 387 -22.81 2.62 -26.02
CA PHE A 387 -23.50 3.87 -26.33
C PHE A 387 -24.20 3.79 -27.69
N LYS A 388 -23.51 3.27 -28.71
CA LYS A 388 -24.11 3.01 -30.03
C LYS A 388 -25.26 2.00 -29.94
N GLN A 389 -25.09 0.94 -29.15
CA GLN A 389 -26.12 -0.08 -28.97
C GLN A 389 -27.39 0.45 -28.30
N LEU A 390 -27.27 1.36 -27.32
CA LEU A 390 -28.43 1.93 -26.61
C LEU A 390 -29.18 3.00 -27.42
N LYS A 391 -28.57 3.53 -28.49
CA LYS A 391 -29.20 4.49 -29.41
C LYS A 391 -29.92 3.82 -30.59
N GLN A 392 -29.63 2.55 -30.85
CA GLN A 392 -30.33 1.71 -31.83
C GLN A 392 -31.54 1.06 -31.18
#